data_AF-A0AAD3E1R7-F1
#
_entry.id   AF-A0AAD3E1R7-F1
#
_cell.length_a   1.000
_cell.length_b   1.000
_cell.length_c   1.000
_cell.angle_alpha   90.00
_cell.angle_beta   90.00
_cell.angle_gamma   90.00
#
_symmetry.space_group_name_H-M   'P 1'
#
loop_
_entity.id
_entity.type
_entity.pdbx_description
1 polymer ?
#
loop_
_entity_poly.entity_id
_entity_poly.type
_entity_poly.pdbx_seq_one_letter_code
_entity_poly.pdbx_strand_id
1 'polypeptide(L)'
;LLWAAALSIAIGAAASSVPVAHDVGIGRNLLAANNGFPWCQCLSYDCVCSPYKITLADYVVNATSARTCFNVAYVGCDKTLACCSGMLKAVEKLTFETTQQCSIKSNIPRVTVNGQLYTSWNTYSHNTTFGAGYELKLYNLGMRNATFVGTQICITTKKPCSTFGDLCYSSVTKGC
;
A
#
# COMPACT_ATOMS: atom_id res chain seq x y z
N LEU A 1 66.52 -8.75 -26.88
CA LEU A 1 65.09 -8.69 -27.26
C LEU A 1 64.32 -9.36 -26.13
N LEU A 2 64.09 -8.64 -25.03
CA LEU A 2 62.98 -7.73 -24.72
C LEU A 2 62.00 -8.44 -23.77
N TRP A 3 61.76 -7.78 -22.64
CA TRP A 3 61.07 -8.20 -21.43
C TRP A 3 59.54 -8.28 -21.60
N ALA A 4 58.85 -9.02 -20.73
CA ALA A 4 57.64 -8.55 -20.05
C ALA A 4 57.23 -9.48 -18.89
N ALA A 5 57.36 -9.00 -17.65
CA ALA A 5 56.66 -9.54 -16.49
C ALA A 5 55.30 -8.80 -16.38
N ALA A 6 54.20 -9.55 -16.37
CA ALA A 6 52.86 -8.99 -16.20
C ALA A 6 52.53 -8.91 -14.70
N LEU A 7 52.41 -7.69 -14.20
CA LEU A 7 51.98 -7.35 -12.84
C LEU A 7 50.45 -7.19 -12.84
N SER A 8 49.71 -8.08 -12.17
CA SER A 8 48.26 -7.93 -12.00
C SER A 8 47.96 -7.11 -10.75
N ILE A 9 47.46 -5.89 -10.94
CA ILE A 9 47.00 -5.00 -9.88
C ILE A 9 45.59 -5.42 -9.46
N ALA A 10 45.41 -5.82 -8.20
CA ALA A 10 44.09 -6.01 -7.60
C ALA A 10 43.51 -4.64 -7.24
N ILE A 11 42.47 -4.21 -7.96
CA ILE A 11 41.71 -3.00 -7.63
C ILE A 11 40.65 -3.40 -6.60
N GLY A 12 40.81 -2.91 -5.38
CA GLY A 12 39.81 -3.05 -4.32
C GLY A 12 38.58 -2.20 -4.63
N ALA A 13 37.43 -2.84 -4.80
CA ALA A 13 36.14 -2.16 -4.81
C ALA A 13 35.66 -1.97 -3.37
N ALA A 14 35.90 -0.79 -2.81
CA ALA A 14 35.24 -0.35 -1.58
C ALA A 14 33.75 -0.13 -1.88
N ALA A 15 32.88 -0.96 -1.30
CA ALA A 15 31.44 -0.75 -1.32
C ALA A 15 31.08 0.37 -0.34
N SER A 16 31.03 1.60 -0.84
CA SER A 16 30.43 2.73 -0.13
C SER A 16 28.90 2.58 -0.18
N SER A 17 28.32 2.10 0.91
CA SER A 17 26.87 2.15 1.13
C SER A 17 26.47 3.61 1.32
N VAL A 18 25.96 4.24 0.27
CA VAL A 18 25.31 5.55 0.36
C VAL A 18 24.01 5.37 1.14
N PRO A 19 23.79 6.06 2.27
CA PRO A 19 22.49 6.04 2.92
C PRO A 19 21.49 6.71 1.98
N VAL A 20 20.46 5.95 1.59
CA VAL A 20 19.31 6.47 0.84
C VAL A 20 18.60 7.47 1.75
N ALA A 21 18.75 8.76 1.45
CA ALA A 21 17.91 9.79 2.04
C ALA A 21 16.47 9.55 1.58
N HIS A 22 15.62 9.11 2.51
CA HIS A 22 14.18 9.09 2.29
C HIS A 22 13.71 10.55 2.17
N ASP A 23 13.23 10.90 0.99
CA ASP A 23 12.62 12.19 0.69
C ASP A 23 11.42 12.40 1.64
N VAL A 24 11.61 13.26 2.63
CA VAL A 24 10.53 13.72 3.51
C VAL A 24 9.69 14.65 2.65
N GLY A 25 8.70 14.08 1.97
CA GLY A 25 7.70 14.83 1.25
C GLY A 25 7.20 15.97 2.14
N ILE A 26 7.25 17.20 1.61
CA ILE A 26 6.85 18.41 2.31
C ILE A 26 5.35 18.33 2.59
N GLY A 27 5.00 17.67 3.69
CA GLY A 27 3.72 17.81 4.36
C GLY A 27 3.60 19.27 4.78
N ARG A 28 2.41 19.83 4.57
CA ARG A 28 2.06 21.19 5.01
C ARG A 28 2.57 21.38 6.43
N ASN A 29 3.40 22.39 6.61
CA ASN A 29 4.06 22.76 7.85
C ASN A 29 3.00 23.18 8.90
N LEU A 30 2.37 22.19 9.53
CA LEU A 30 1.44 22.32 10.67
C LEU A 30 2.16 22.07 12.00
N LEU A 31 3.49 22.19 12.01
CA LEU A 31 4.35 22.02 13.19
C LEU A 31 4.27 23.25 14.12
N ALA A 32 3.06 23.62 14.53
CA ALA A 32 2.83 24.59 15.58
C ALA A 32 1.46 24.39 16.25
N ALA A 33 1.24 23.22 16.86
CA ALA A 33 0.31 23.09 17.97
C ALA A 33 0.56 21.80 18.75
N ASN A 34 0.92 21.97 20.03
CA ASN A 34 1.04 20.93 21.05
C ASN A 34 -0.17 19.98 21.08
N ASN A 35 0.11 18.70 21.36
CA ASN A 35 -0.78 17.70 21.97
C ASN A 35 -2.29 17.79 21.63
N GLY A 36 -2.75 17.04 20.62
CA GLY A 36 -4.18 16.70 20.54
C GLY A 36 -4.79 16.51 19.15
N PHE A 37 -4.47 15.38 18.48
CA PHE A 37 -5.41 14.66 17.60
C PHE A 37 -4.89 13.22 17.41
N PRO A 38 -5.70 12.16 17.63
CA PRO A 38 -5.18 10.88 18.13
C PRO A 38 -4.76 9.90 17.03
N TRP A 39 -3.97 10.35 16.05
CA TRP A 39 -3.40 9.44 15.08
C TRP A 39 -1.93 9.80 14.86
N CYS A 40 -1.04 8.90 15.28
CA CYS A 40 0.29 8.81 14.69
C CYS A 40 0.07 8.75 13.17
N GLN A 41 0.29 9.85 12.46
CA GLN A 41 0.82 9.71 11.13
C GLN A 41 2.13 8.96 11.38
N CYS A 42 2.24 7.72 10.93
CA CYS A 42 3.50 7.00 10.95
C CYS A 42 4.39 7.73 9.91
N LEU A 43 4.90 8.91 10.31
CA LEU A 43 5.60 9.90 9.50
C LEU A 43 7.00 9.40 9.16
N SER A 44 7.61 8.63 10.06
CA SER A 44 8.49 7.56 9.63
C SER A 44 7.59 6.44 9.11
N TYR A 45 7.31 6.49 7.81
CA TYR A 45 6.88 5.32 7.07
C TYR A 45 8.08 4.37 7.08
N ASP A 46 8.33 3.70 8.21
CA ASP A 46 9.00 2.41 8.18
C ASP A 46 8.01 1.51 7.45
N CYS A 47 8.08 1.53 6.12
CA CYS A 47 7.27 0.76 5.16
C CYS A 47 7.33 -0.75 5.39
N VAL A 48 8.00 -1.21 6.44
CA VAL A 48 8.37 -2.59 6.67
C VAL A 48 7.26 -3.40 7.32
N CYS A 49 6.36 -2.85 8.14
CA CYS A 49 5.33 -3.71 8.77
C CYS A 49 4.01 -2.99 9.08
N SER A 50 3.13 -2.83 8.09
CA SER A 50 1.71 -3.00 8.41
C SER A 50 1.57 -4.36 9.11
N PRO A 51 0.90 -4.47 10.27
CA PRO A 51 0.65 -5.74 10.93
C PRO A 51 -0.20 -6.69 10.09
N TYR A 52 -0.76 -6.18 9.01
CA TYR A 52 -1.69 -6.89 8.18
C TYR A 52 -1.16 -6.99 6.75
N LYS A 53 -1.46 -8.12 6.14
CA LYS A 53 -1.27 -8.39 4.72
C LYS A 53 -2.61 -8.77 4.11
N ILE A 54 -2.85 -8.35 2.89
CA ILE A 54 -3.97 -8.86 2.09
C ILE A 54 -3.47 -9.93 1.14
N THR A 55 -4.31 -10.92 0.87
CA THR A 55 -4.01 -12.00 -0.07
C THR A 55 -5.18 -12.18 -1.01
N LEU A 56 -4.89 -12.41 -2.28
CA LEU A 56 -5.94 -12.70 -3.26
C LEU A 56 -6.68 -13.97 -2.85
N ALA A 57 -8.00 -13.84 -2.65
CA ALA A 57 -8.88 -14.93 -2.29
C ALA A 57 -9.64 -15.48 -3.49
N ASP A 58 -10.15 -14.58 -4.34
CA ASP A 58 -10.94 -14.92 -5.53
C ASP A 58 -10.84 -13.81 -6.57
N TYR A 59 -10.95 -14.17 -7.84
CA TYR A 59 -10.94 -13.24 -8.97
C TYR A 59 -11.84 -13.77 -10.08
N VAL A 60 -13.00 -13.12 -10.23
CA VAL A 60 -14.01 -13.49 -11.23
C VAL A 60 -14.13 -12.37 -12.26
N VAL A 61 -14.01 -12.72 -13.54
CA VAL A 61 -14.10 -11.76 -14.64
C VAL A 61 -15.23 -12.15 -15.58
N ASN A 62 -15.98 -11.14 -16.01
CA ASN A 62 -16.98 -11.21 -17.06
C ASN A 62 -16.60 -10.26 -18.20
N ALA A 63 -17.38 -10.23 -19.29
CA ALA A 63 -17.06 -9.43 -20.49
C ALA A 63 -16.83 -7.92 -20.22
N THR A 64 -17.45 -7.36 -19.18
CA THR A 64 -17.44 -5.93 -18.87
C THR A 64 -17.04 -5.58 -17.44
N SER A 65 -16.91 -6.58 -16.55
CA SER A 65 -16.68 -6.37 -15.13
C SER A 65 -15.76 -7.43 -14.54
N ALA A 66 -15.11 -7.08 -13.44
CA ALA A 66 -14.35 -8.01 -12.62
C ALA A 66 -14.73 -7.83 -11.15
N ARG A 67 -14.65 -8.93 -10.39
CA ARG A 67 -14.77 -8.94 -8.94
C ARG A 67 -13.51 -9.57 -8.37
N THR A 68 -12.76 -8.79 -7.63
CA THR A 68 -11.54 -9.23 -6.94
C THR A 68 -11.80 -9.24 -5.45
N CYS A 69 -11.53 -10.36 -4.79
CA CYS A 69 -11.68 -10.52 -3.35
C CYS A 69 -10.34 -10.77 -2.68
N PHE A 70 -10.14 -10.18 -1.52
CA PHE A 70 -8.96 -10.33 -0.70
C PHE A 70 -9.33 -10.78 0.70
N ASN A 71 -8.49 -11.65 1.28
CA ASN A 71 -8.56 -11.97 2.70
C ASN A 71 -7.47 -11.21 3.46
N VAL A 72 -7.86 -10.64 4.61
CA VAL A 72 -6.95 -9.95 5.52
C VAL A 72 -6.33 -10.95 6.50
N ALA A 73 -5.00 -10.95 6.61
CA ALA A 73 -4.25 -11.75 7.56
C ALA A 73 -3.36 -10.87 8.45
N TYR A 74 -3.16 -11.27 9.70
CA TYR A 74 -2.18 -10.66 10.58
C TYR A 74 -0.81 -11.32 10.37
N VAL A 75 0.22 -10.51 10.10
CA VAL A 75 1.60 -10.95 9.86
C VAL A 75 2.55 -10.60 11.01
N GLY A 76 2.09 -9.86 12.02
CA GLY A 76 2.90 -9.46 13.17
C GLY A 76 3.41 -8.03 13.10
N CYS A 77 3.66 -7.44 14.27
CA CYS A 77 4.39 -6.19 14.45
C CYS A 77 4.89 -6.08 15.89
N ASP A 78 5.88 -5.22 16.13
CA ASP A 78 6.34 -4.91 17.48
C ASP A 78 5.30 -4.09 18.24
N LYS A 79 4.65 -4.72 19.23
CA LYS A 79 3.56 -4.14 20.03
C LYS A 79 4.01 -3.01 20.95
N THR A 80 5.32 -2.85 21.17
CA THR A 80 5.86 -1.71 21.94
C THR A 80 5.78 -0.41 21.13
N LEU A 81 5.72 -0.50 19.80
CA LEU A 81 5.58 0.66 18.92
C LEU A 81 4.12 1.16 18.91
N ALA A 82 3.95 2.47 19.10
CA ALA A 82 2.64 3.12 19.10
C ALA A 82 1.85 2.89 17.80
N CYS A 83 2.54 2.86 16.64
CA CYS A 83 1.92 2.61 15.33
C CYS A 83 1.28 1.21 15.28
N CYS A 84 2.01 0.17 15.71
CA CYS A 84 1.50 -1.21 15.80
C CYS A 84 0.33 -1.31 16.79
N SER A 85 0.52 -0.82 18.02
CA SER A 85 -0.52 -0.84 19.07
C SER A 85 -1.79 -0.10 18.64
N GLY A 86 -1.65 1.03 17.95
CA GLY A 86 -2.76 1.78 17.37
C GLY A 86 -3.53 0.97 16.33
N MET A 87 -2.83 0.39 15.34
CA MET A 87 -3.44 -0.43 14.29
C MET A 87 -4.08 -1.72 14.82
N LEU A 88 -3.60 -2.27 15.94
CA LEU A 88 -4.23 -3.41 16.60
C LEU A 88 -5.55 -3.05 17.28
N LYS A 89 -5.69 -1.79 17.73
CA LYS A 89 -6.88 -1.27 18.40
C LYS A 89 -7.94 -0.75 17.42
N ALA A 90 -7.51 -0.12 16.33
CA ALA A 90 -8.41 0.40 15.31
C ALA A 90 -7.68 0.52 13.97
N VAL A 91 -8.11 -0.28 13.00
CA VAL A 91 -7.80 -0.09 11.60
C VAL A 91 -8.88 0.79 11.02
N GLU A 92 -8.49 2.00 10.62
CA GLU A 92 -9.42 2.98 10.05
C GLU A 92 -9.37 3.05 8.53
N LYS A 93 -8.27 2.61 7.92
CA LYS A 93 -8.03 2.80 6.49
C LYS A 93 -7.34 1.59 5.88
N LEU A 94 -7.79 1.23 4.67
CA LEU A 94 -7.08 0.33 3.77
C LEU A 94 -6.92 1.03 2.42
N THR A 95 -5.74 0.89 1.81
CA THR A 95 -5.41 1.51 0.52
C THR A 95 -4.97 0.44 -0.47
N PHE A 96 -5.48 0.51 -1.70
CA PHE A 96 -5.00 -0.25 -2.84
C PHE A 96 -4.34 0.71 -3.83
N GLU A 97 -3.17 0.36 -4.34
CA GLU A 97 -2.54 1.06 -5.47
C GLU A 97 -3.21 0.62 -6.78
N THR A 98 -3.74 1.58 -7.53
CA THR A 98 -4.53 1.31 -8.73
C THR A 98 -3.96 2.00 -9.97
N THR A 99 -4.47 1.66 -11.14
CA THR A 99 -4.21 2.41 -12.37
C THR A 99 -5.08 3.67 -12.45
N GLN A 100 -4.74 4.56 -13.39
CA GLN A 100 -5.53 5.75 -13.70
C GLN A 100 -7.00 5.44 -14.01
N GLN A 101 -7.28 4.32 -14.67
CA GLN A 101 -8.64 3.95 -15.09
C GLN A 101 -9.55 3.71 -13.88
N CYS A 102 -8.99 3.27 -12.76
CA CYS A 102 -9.71 3.09 -11.51
C CYS A 102 -9.87 4.37 -10.70
N SER A 103 -9.22 5.49 -11.08
CA SER A 103 -9.44 6.79 -10.42
C SER A 103 -10.84 7.35 -10.64
N ILE A 104 -11.52 6.92 -11.70
CA ILE A 104 -12.89 7.30 -12.02
C ILE A 104 -13.84 6.46 -11.15
N LYS A 105 -14.46 7.09 -10.16
CA LYS A 105 -15.30 6.42 -9.15
C LYS A 105 -16.40 5.53 -9.75
N SER A 106 -17.01 5.95 -10.87
CA SER A 106 -18.07 5.18 -11.53
C SER A 106 -17.59 3.85 -12.13
N ASN A 107 -16.29 3.66 -12.31
CA ASN A 107 -15.68 2.39 -12.74
C ASN A 107 -15.52 1.38 -11.61
N ILE A 108 -15.77 1.77 -10.35
CA ILE A 108 -15.79 0.91 -9.17
C ILE A 108 -17.21 0.91 -8.61
N PRO A 109 -18.15 0.17 -9.21
CA PRO A 109 -19.57 0.24 -8.84
C PRO A 109 -19.86 -0.29 -7.43
N ARG A 110 -19.01 -1.16 -6.87
CA ARG A 110 -19.32 -1.83 -5.60
C ARG A 110 -18.05 -2.23 -4.86
N VAL A 111 -18.03 -1.92 -3.57
CA VAL A 111 -17.07 -2.45 -2.59
C VAL A 111 -17.88 -3.17 -1.52
N THR A 112 -17.44 -4.35 -1.10
CA THR A 112 -18.07 -5.09 0.00
C THR A 112 -17.04 -5.52 1.03
N VAL A 113 -17.43 -5.51 2.30
CA VAL A 113 -16.64 -6.01 3.42
C VAL A 113 -17.47 -7.10 4.11
N ASN A 114 -16.94 -8.33 4.16
CA ASN A 114 -17.65 -9.53 4.61
C ASN A 114 -19.01 -9.72 3.91
N GLY A 115 -19.02 -9.50 2.59
CA GLY A 115 -20.22 -9.61 1.74
C GLY A 115 -21.21 -8.44 1.85
N GLN A 116 -21.07 -7.57 2.85
CA GLN A 116 -21.94 -6.41 3.04
C GLN A 116 -21.47 -5.22 2.21
N LEU A 117 -22.40 -4.47 1.62
CA LEU A 117 -22.06 -3.26 0.86
C LEU A 117 -21.33 -2.27 1.76
N TYR A 118 -20.17 -1.81 1.29
CA TYR A 118 -19.36 -0.83 1.99
C TYR A 118 -19.34 0.47 1.19
N THR A 119 -19.77 1.56 1.81
CA THR A 119 -19.96 2.86 1.14
C THR A 119 -18.88 3.88 1.50
N SER A 120 -18.13 3.65 2.59
CA SER A 120 -17.08 4.54 3.08
C SER A 120 -15.77 4.31 2.32
N TRP A 121 -15.75 4.67 1.04
CA TRP A 121 -14.56 4.57 0.20
C TRP A 121 -14.51 5.69 -0.85
N ASN A 122 -13.30 5.98 -1.31
CA ASN A 122 -13.09 6.92 -2.40
C ASN A 122 -11.84 6.59 -3.23
N THR A 123 -11.81 7.09 -4.45
CA THR A 123 -10.60 7.12 -5.27
C THR A 123 -9.77 8.35 -4.91
N TYR A 124 -8.46 8.26 -5.09
CA TYR A 124 -7.54 9.36 -4.80
C TYR A 124 -6.41 9.37 -5.82
N SER A 125 -6.11 10.54 -6.36
CA SER A 125 -4.97 10.79 -7.24
C SER A 125 -4.00 11.75 -6.57
N HIS A 126 -2.71 11.52 -6.74
CA HIS A 126 -1.67 12.41 -6.22
C HIS A 126 -0.48 12.49 -7.17
N ASN A 127 0.33 13.52 -6.99
CA ASN A 127 1.59 13.63 -7.71
C ASN A 127 2.67 12.80 -7.01
N THR A 128 3.51 12.15 -7.81
CA THR A 128 4.69 11.39 -7.42
C THR A 128 5.89 11.95 -8.18
N THR A 129 7.10 11.58 -7.79
CA THR A 129 8.33 11.96 -8.50
C THR A 129 8.33 11.53 -9.98
N PHE A 130 7.57 10.49 -10.33
CA PHE A 130 7.55 9.89 -11.66
C PHE A 130 6.25 10.13 -12.45
N GLY A 131 5.36 11.01 -11.95
CA GLY A 131 4.06 11.30 -12.58
C GLY A 131 2.90 11.23 -11.58
N ALA A 132 1.73 10.76 -12.01
CA ALA A 132 0.56 10.64 -11.15
C ALA A 132 0.43 9.23 -10.55
N GLY A 133 0.15 9.15 -9.25
CA GLY A 133 -0.24 7.95 -8.52
C GLY A 133 -1.74 7.90 -8.29
N TYR A 134 -2.31 6.69 -8.30
CA TYR A 134 -3.75 6.47 -8.13
C TYR A 134 -4.00 5.40 -7.08
N GLU A 135 -5.00 5.64 -6.24
CA GLU A 135 -5.30 4.80 -5.09
C GLU A 135 -6.82 4.64 -4.92
N LEU A 136 -7.24 3.46 -4.46
CA LEU A 136 -8.55 3.24 -3.87
C LEU A 136 -8.41 3.17 -2.35
N LYS A 137 -9.15 4.00 -1.63
CA LYS A 137 -9.11 4.08 -0.18
C LYS A 137 -10.45 3.71 0.44
N LEU A 138 -10.44 2.74 1.33
CA LEU A 138 -11.54 2.40 2.22
C LEU A 138 -11.27 3.07 3.56
N TYR A 139 -12.24 3.82 4.10
CA TYR A 139 -12.12 4.61 5.33
C TYR A 139 -13.13 4.19 6.37
N ASN A 140 -12.94 4.59 7.63
CA ASN A 140 -13.87 4.34 8.74
C ASN A 140 -14.16 2.85 8.95
N LEU A 141 -13.15 2.00 8.73
CA LEU A 141 -13.28 0.57 8.95
C LEU A 141 -13.58 0.27 10.42
N GLY A 142 -13.00 1.03 11.36
CA GLY A 142 -13.24 0.91 12.80
C GLY A 142 -12.96 -0.50 13.36
N MET A 143 -12.14 -1.30 12.68
CA MET A 143 -11.96 -2.72 13.02
C MET A 143 -10.79 -2.92 13.97
N ARG A 144 -10.99 -3.73 15.01
CA ARG A 144 -9.91 -4.20 15.88
C ARG A 144 -9.20 -5.38 15.22
N ASN A 145 -7.99 -5.73 15.67
CA ASN A 145 -7.28 -6.91 15.17
C ASN A 145 -8.15 -8.18 15.15
N ALA A 146 -8.94 -8.40 16.22
CA ALA A 146 -9.82 -9.55 16.35
C ALA A 146 -10.96 -9.62 15.30
N THR A 147 -11.37 -8.48 14.73
CA THR A 147 -12.44 -8.41 13.73
C THR A 147 -11.92 -8.12 12.33
N PHE A 148 -10.72 -7.54 12.22
CA PHE A 148 -10.10 -7.23 10.93
C PHE A 148 -9.47 -8.48 10.30
N VAL A 149 -8.84 -9.33 11.10
CA VAL A 149 -8.28 -10.60 10.60
C VAL A 149 -9.41 -11.52 10.15
N GLY A 150 -9.24 -12.15 8.98
CA GLY A 150 -10.26 -12.99 8.35
C GLY A 150 -11.34 -12.20 7.62
N THR A 151 -11.32 -10.86 7.66
CA THR A 151 -12.21 -10.04 6.86
C THR A 151 -11.95 -10.26 5.37
N GLN A 152 -13.02 -10.47 4.62
CA GLN A 152 -12.98 -10.52 3.17
C GLN A 152 -13.40 -9.18 2.58
N ILE A 153 -12.56 -8.62 1.72
CA ILE A 153 -12.79 -7.35 1.04
C ILE A 153 -12.91 -7.64 -0.44
N CYS A 154 -14.08 -7.36 -1.02
CA CYS A 154 -14.28 -7.55 -2.46
C CYS A 154 -14.59 -6.24 -3.15
N ILE A 155 -13.93 -6.02 -4.27
CA ILE A 155 -14.08 -4.82 -5.09
C ILE A 155 -14.54 -5.28 -6.47
N THR A 156 -15.68 -4.74 -6.88
CA THR A 156 -16.23 -4.94 -8.22
C THR A 156 -15.85 -3.73 -9.07
N THR A 157 -15.25 -3.98 -10.22
CA THR A 157 -14.79 -2.98 -11.16
C THR A 157 -15.40 -3.24 -12.54
N LYS A 158 -15.42 -2.22 -13.40
CA LYS A 158 -15.90 -2.32 -14.79
C LYS A 158 -14.96 -1.57 -15.74
N LYS A 159 -14.97 -1.98 -17.01
CA LYS A 159 -14.17 -1.35 -18.06
C LYS A 159 -14.31 0.18 -18.03
N PRO A 160 -13.21 0.94 -18.14
CA PRO A 160 -11.83 0.48 -18.41
C PRO A 160 -11.02 -0.05 -17.20
N CYS A 161 -11.49 0.06 -15.96
CA CYS A 161 -10.86 -0.54 -14.77
C CYS A 161 -11.42 -1.96 -14.58
N SER A 162 -10.83 -3.00 -15.17
CA SER A 162 -11.47 -4.34 -15.14
C SER A 162 -10.52 -5.51 -15.07
N THR A 163 -9.22 -5.24 -14.88
CA THR A 163 -8.23 -6.29 -14.67
C THR A 163 -7.76 -6.30 -13.23
N PHE A 164 -7.24 -7.43 -12.78
CA PHE A 164 -6.56 -7.52 -11.48
C PHE A 164 -5.43 -6.49 -11.35
N GLY A 165 -4.65 -6.31 -12.42
CA GLY A 165 -3.57 -5.32 -12.48
C GLY A 165 -4.05 -3.87 -12.42
N ASP A 166 -5.31 -3.59 -12.74
CA ASP A 166 -5.87 -2.25 -12.56
C ASP A 166 -6.11 -1.90 -11.09
N LEU A 167 -6.53 -2.88 -10.29
CA LEU A 167 -6.85 -2.71 -8.87
C LEU A 167 -5.66 -2.94 -7.94
N CYS A 168 -4.68 -3.72 -8.41
CA CYS A 168 -3.44 -4.07 -7.71
C CYS A 168 -2.25 -3.84 -8.63
N TYR A 169 -2.00 -2.57 -8.96
CA TYR A 169 -1.03 -2.17 -9.98
C TYR A 169 0.38 -2.71 -9.72
N SER A 170 0.82 -2.68 -8.47
CA SER A 170 2.14 -3.17 -8.06
C SER A 170 2.17 -4.67 -7.72
N SER A 171 1.12 -5.44 -8.06
CA SER A 171 0.99 -6.85 -7.66
C SER A 171 2.19 -7.72 -8.05
N VAL A 172 2.81 -7.46 -9.20
CA VAL A 172 3.95 -8.22 -9.71
C VAL A 172 5.29 -7.85 -9.05
N THR A 173 5.40 -6.66 -8.44
CA THR A 173 6.66 -6.16 -7.85
C THR A 173 6.64 -6.06 -6.33
N LYS A 174 5.49 -5.74 -5.74
CA LYS A 174 5.31 -5.47 -4.31
C LYS A 174 4.15 -6.26 -3.68
N GLY A 175 3.40 -7.00 -4.48
CA GLY A 175 2.11 -7.53 -4.07
C GLY A 175 1.02 -6.46 -4.09
N CYS A 176 -0.13 -6.84 -3.56
CA CYS A 176 -1.21 -5.95 -3.18
C CYS A 176 -1.28 -6.03 -1.64
#